data_AF-A0A2R6DTE8-F1
#
_entry.id   AF-A0A2R6DTE8-F1
#
_cell.length_a   1.000
_cell.length_b   1.000
_cell.length_c   1.000
_cell.angle_alpha   90.00
_cell.angle_beta   90.00
_cell.angle_gamma   90.00
#
_symmetry.space_group_name_H-M   'P 1'
#
loop_
_entity.id
_entity.type
_entity.pdbx_description
1 polymer ?
#
loop_
_entity_poly.entity_id
_entity_poly.type
_entity_poly.pdbx_seq_one_letter_code
_entity_poly.pdbx_strand_id
1 'polypeptide(L)'
;AVDIFGEDAEGNAVVVELKRRRFGPDAVGQLNRYVEALRRDLHADATVRGILVAPSVTDRAGRLLERRDLEFVSLSPIPET
;
A
#
# COMPACT_ATOMS: atom_id res chain seq x y z
N ALA A 1 0.14 -3.48 12.78
CA ALA A 1 1.49 -3.40 12.21
C ALA A 1 1.39 -3.25 10.69
N VAL A 2 2.41 -2.62 10.11
CA VAL A 2 2.63 -2.52 8.67
C VAL A 2 3.66 -3.58 8.26
N ASP A 3 3.57 -4.14 7.04
CA ASP A 3 4.50 -5.21 6.64
C ASP A 3 5.91 -4.67 6.38
N ILE A 4 6.03 -3.56 5.64
CA ILE A 4 7.30 -2.89 5.37
C ILE A 4 7.10 -1.36 5.44
N PHE A 5 8.05 -0.68 6.07
CA PHE A 5 8.17 0.78 6.07
C PHE A 5 9.58 1.16 5.61
N GLY A 6 9.70 2.22 4.81
CA GLY A 6 10.99 2.71 4.32
C GLY A 6 10.88 4.07 3.65
N GLU A 7 11.89 4.41 2.88
CA GLU A 7 12.02 5.66 2.14
C GLU A 7 12.35 5.32 0.67
N ASP A 8 11.74 6.03 -0.29
CA ASP A 8 12.12 5.90 -1.70
C ASP A 8 13.34 6.77 -2.07
N ALA A 9 13.77 6.71 -3.33
CA ALA A 9 14.94 7.45 -3.79
C ALA A 9 14.77 8.98 -3.78
N GLU A 10 13.55 9.48 -3.59
CA GLU A 10 13.23 10.91 -3.53
C GLU A 10 13.05 11.41 -2.08
N GLY A 11 13.19 10.53 -1.09
CA GLY A 11 13.00 10.87 0.32
C GLY A 11 11.57 10.73 0.82
N ASN A 12 10.65 10.17 0.03
CA ASN A 12 9.26 10.01 0.45
C ASN A 12 9.11 8.81 1.36
N ALA A 13 8.30 8.93 2.41
CA ALA A 13 7.98 7.80 3.27
C ALA A 13 7.11 6.79 2.50
N VAL A 14 7.51 5.52 2.50
CA VAL A 14 6.82 4.44 1.80
C VAL A 14 6.32 3.39 2.79
N VAL A 15 5.03 3.10 2.69
CA VAL A 15 4.39 1.97 3.36
C VAL A 15 4.07 0.90 2.32
N VAL A 16 4.48 -0.34 2.58
CA VAL A 16 4.12 -1.48 1.74
C VAL A 16 3.32 -2.50 2.55
N GLU A 17 2.22 -2.95 1.98
CA GLU A 17 1.40 -4.05 2.48
C GLU A 17 1.46 -5.22 1.49
N LEU A 18 1.81 -6.42 1.97
CA LEU A 18 2.02 -7.62 1.17
C LEU A 18 0.85 -8.59 1.33
N LYS A 19 0.40 -9.17 0.21
CA LYS A 19 -0.62 -10.23 0.21
C LYS A 19 -0.24 -11.36 -0.73
N ARG A 20 -0.34 -12.60 -0.23
CA ARG A 20 -0.01 -13.82 -0.99
C ARG A 20 -1.07 -14.22 -2.01
N ARG A 21 -2.26 -13.61 -1.99
CA ARG A 21 -3.42 -13.96 -2.83
C ARG A 21 -4.17 -12.70 -3.25
N ARG A 22 -5.12 -12.88 -4.18
CA ARG A 22 -6.09 -11.85 -4.55
C ARG A 22 -6.91 -11.39 -3.36
N PHE A 23 -7.20 -10.09 -3.28
CA PHE A 23 -8.01 -9.53 -2.20
C PHE A 23 -9.05 -8.50 -2.66
N GLY A 24 -9.96 -8.20 -1.74
CA GLY A 24 -11.02 -7.22 -1.87
C GLY A 24 -10.72 -5.87 -1.19
N PRO A 25 -11.74 -5.00 -1.06
CA PRO A 25 -11.60 -3.62 -0.56
C PRO A 25 -11.03 -3.47 0.86
N ASP A 26 -11.16 -4.48 1.72
CA ASP A 26 -10.75 -4.38 3.13
C ASP A 26 -9.24 -4.17 3.29
N ALA A 27 -8.44 -4.78 2.40
CA ALA A 27 -6.99 -4.61 2.39
C ALA A 27 -6.60 -3.15 2.09
N VAL A 28 -7.35 -2.49 1.21
CA VAL A 28 -7.14 -1.07 0.88
C VAL A 28 -7.44 -0.19 2.09
N GLY A 29 -8.49 -0.54 2.86
CA GLY A 29 -8.84 0.18 4.08
C GLY A 29 -7.75 0.11 5.15
N GLN A 30 -7.06 -1.02 5.28
CA GLN A 30 -5.92 -1.14 6.20
C GLN A 30 -4.76 -0.23 5.78
N LEU A 31 -4.31 -0.32 4.52
CA LEU A 31 -3.23 0.50 4.00
C LEU A 31 -3.54 2.00 4.16
N ASN A 32 -4.75 2.41 3.80
CA ASN A 32 -5.20 3.80 3.91
C ASN A 32 -5.12 4.32 5.35
N ARG A 33 -5.46 3.51 6.36
CA ARG A 33 -5.38 3.96 7.77
C ARG A 33 -3.95 4.27 8.19
N TYR A 34 -2.96 3.50 7.73
CA TYR A 34 -1.55 3.77 8.04
C TYR A 34 -1.04 5.00 7.32
N VAL A 35 -1.33 5.13 6.02
CA VAL A 35 -0.91 6.30 5.24
C VAL A 35 -1.48 7.57 5.84
N GLU A 36 -2.76 7.59 6.19
CA GLU A 36 -3.40 8.75 6.82
C GLU A 36 -2.87 9.07 8.22
N ALA A 37 -2.43 8.07 8.98
CA ALA A 37 -1.77 8.29 10.27
C ALA A 37 -0.39 8.94 10.06
N LEU A 38 0.44 8.39 9.17
CA LEU A 38 1.76 8.94 8.87
C LEU A 38 1.71 10.35 8.31
N ARG A 39 0.75 10.65 7.43
CA ARG A 39 0.55 12.01 6.90
C ARG A 39 0.24 13.04 7.99
N ARG A 40 -0.36 12.62 9.11
CA ARG A 40 -0.64 13.50 10.26
C ARG A 40 0.55 13.67 11.18
N ASP A 41 1.37 12.63 11.31
CA ASP A 41 2.50 12.60 12.22
C ASP A 41 3.77 13.24 11.61
N LEU A 42 3.89 13.23 10.28
CA LEU A 42 5.01 13.83 9.56
C LEU A 42 4.79 15.33 9.29
N HIS A 43 5.87 16.05 9.00
CA HIS A 43 5.82 17.47 8.63
C HIS A 43 4.90 17.69 7.42
N ALA A 44 4.30 18.89 7.31
CA ALA A 44 3.30 19.20 6.27
C ALA A 44 3.79 19.01 4.83
N ASP A 45 5.11 19.07 4.60
CA ASP A 45 5.72 18.89 3.28
C ASP A 45 6.10 17.43 2.99
N ALA A 46 5.91 16.51 3.94
CA ALA A 46 6.27 15.11 3.80
C ALA A 46 5.26 14.36 2.93
N THR A 47 5.73 13.76 1.84
CA THR A 47 4.93 12.88 1.01
C THR A 47 4.94 11.46 1.59
N VAL A 48 3.76 10.85 1.68
CA VAL A 48 3.60 9.45 2.10
C VAL A 48 2.95 8.66 0.96
N ARG A 49 3.66 7.61 0.53
CA ARG A 49 3.22 6.66 -0.49
C ARG A 49 2.76 5.37 0.19
N GLY A 50 1.61 4.87 -0.23
CA GLY A 50 1.09 3.57 0.19
C GLY A 50 1.02 2.61 -0.98
N ILE A 51 1.74 1.48 -0.90
CA ILE A 51 1.83 0.49 -1.97
C ILE A 51 1.25 -0.83 -1.49
N LEU A 52 0.29 -1.35 -2.25
CA LEU A 52 -0.26 -2.67 -2.04
C LEU A 52 0.34 -3.67 -3.03
N VAL A 53 0.93 -4.75 -2.53
CA VAL A 53 1.62 -5.76 -3.35
C VAL A 53 0.88 -7.08 -3.27
N ALA A 54 0.49 -7.61 -4.44
CA ALA A 54 -0.28 -8.85 -4.52
C ALA A 54 -0.30 -9.45 -5.92
N PRO A 55 -0.71 -10.73 -6.08
CA PRO A 55 -0.96 -11.29 -7.40
C PRO A 55 -2.04 -10.55 -8.22
N SER A 56 -3.08 -10.03 -7.55
CA SER A 56 -4.17 -9.27 -8.20
C SER A 56 -5.09 -8.64 -7.16
N VAL A 57 -5.98 -7.74 -7.64
CA VAL A 57 -7.04 -7.11 -6.83
C VAL A 57 -8.41 -7.35 -7.47
N THR A 58 -9.48 -7.10 -6.72
CA THR A 58 -10.81 -6.92 -7.31
C THR A 58 -10.94 -5.55 -7.98
N ASP A 59 -11.80 -5.42 -9.00
CA ASP A 59 -12.06 -4.12 -9.65
C ASP A 59 -12.54 -3.08 -8.63
N ARG A 60 -13.33 -3.51 -7.64
CA ARG A 60 -13.78 -2.64 -6.54
C ARG A 60 -12.60 -2.15 -5.69
N ALA A 61 -11.62 -3.01 -5.42
CA ALA A 61 -10.41 -2.64 -4.71
C ALA A 61 -9.51 -1.73 -5.57
N GLY A 62 -9.35 -2.02 -6.87
CA GLY A 62 -8.64 -1.16 -7.82
C GLY A 62 -9.19 0.26 -7.83
N ARG A 63 -10.50 0.42 -8.02
CA ARG A 63 -11.16 1.74 -7.94
C ARG A 63 -11.00 2.41 -6.58
N LEU A 64 -10.87 1.65 -5.49
CA LEU A 64 -10.69 2.22 -4.15
C LEU A 64 -9.24 2.69 -3.94
N LEU A 65 -8.25 1.99 -4.48
CA LEU A 65 -6.85 2.42 -4.48
C LEU A 65 -6.69 3.75 -5.23
N GLU A 66 -7.22 3.83 -6.45
CA GLU A 66 -7.23 5.06 -7.25
C GLU A 66 -7.87 6.23 -6.51
N ARG A 67 -9.06 6.04 -5.93
CA ARG A 67 -9.77 7.09 -5.18
C ARG A 67 -9.02 7.56 -3.92
N ARG A 68 -8.08 6.77 -3.42
CA ARG A 68 -7.32 7.06 -2.19
C ARG A 68 -5.89 7.48 -2.48
N ASP A 69 -5.52 7.57 -3.76
CA ASP A 69 -4.14 7.84 -4.19
C ASP A 69 -3.16 6.82 -3.58
N LEU A 70 -3.51 5.54 -3.71
CA LEU A 70 -2.72 4.40 -3.27
C LEU A 70 -2.29 3.57 -4.48
N GLU A 71 -1.08 3.04 -4.41
CA GLU A 71 -0.44 2.32 -5.51
C GLU A 71 -0.67 0.81 -5.43
N PHE A 72 -0.61 0.14 -6.57
CA PHE A 72 -0.67 -1.31 -6.67
C PHE A 72 0.47 -1.87 -7.51
N VAL A 73 1.14 -2.90 -6.98
CA VAL A 73 2.14 -3.67 -7.70
C VAL A 73 1.70 -5.13 -7.77
N SER A 74 1.60 -5.63 -9.00
CA SER A 74 1.31 -7.05 -9.23
C SER A 74 2.56 -7.90 -8.98
N LEU A 75 2.54 -8.71 -7.93
CA LEU A 75 3.63 -9.62 -7.59
C LEU A 75 3.09 -10.91 -6.96
N SER A 76 3.47 -12.04 -7.53
CA SER A 76 3.14 -13.36 -6.98
C SER A 76 4.27 -13.88 -6.10
N PRO A 77 3.97 -14.55 -4.97
CA PRO A 77 5.00 -15.23 -4.20
C PRO A 77 5.66 -16.32 -5.05
N ILE A 78 6.97 -16.48 -4.90
CA ILE A 78 7.71 -17.58 -5.51
C ILE A 78 7.23 -18.88 -4.83
N PRO A 79 6.87 -19.95 -5.58
CA PRO A 79 6.51 -21.22 -4.98
C PRO A 79 7.64 -21.77 -4.12
N GLU A 80 7.30 -22.33 -2.96
CA GLU A 80 8.27 -23.10 -2.17
C GLU A 80 8.67 -24.33 -3.01
N THR A 81 9.99 -24.52 -3.19
CA THR A 81 10.58 -25.62 -3.98
C THR A 81 10.66 -26.89 -3.14
#